data_AF-A0A966BBA6-F1
#
_entry.id   AF-A0A966BBA6-F1
#
_cell.length_a   1.000
_cell.length_b   1.000
_cell.length_c   1.000
_cell.angle_alpha   90.00
_cell.angle_beta   90.00
_cell.angle_gamma   90.00
#
_symmetry.space_group_name_H-M   'P 1'
#
loop_
_entity.id
_entity.type
_entity.pdbx_description
1 polymer ?
#
loop_
_entity_poly.entity_id
_entity_poly.type
_entity_poly.pdbx_seq_one_letter_code
_entity_poly.pdbx_strand_id
1 'polypeptide(L)'
;MGDPLTDDRDQKETFDRYVVPEIEVLYRVARSITRTTTDAEDLVQDTMLRAYRAIGRFDGRHPRAWLLTIMRNAQINRVRRKRPELMRDPDATMARIAS
;
A
#
# COMPACT_ATOMS: atom_id res chain seq x y z
N MET A 1 28.36 -11.66 8.78
CA MET A 1 27.13 -10.94 9.18
C MET A 1 27.43 -9.46 9.05
N GLY A 2 26.73 -8.74 8.17
CA GLY A 2 26.86 -7.28 8.08
C GLY A 2 26.35 -6.64 9.37
N ASP A 3 26.97 -5.54 9.80
CA ASP A 3 26.53 -4.76 10.96
C ASP A 3 25.08 -4.28 10.71
N PRO A 4 24.11 -4.57 11.61
CA PRO A 4 22.73 -4.14 11.46
C PRO A 4 22.57 -2.62 11.25
N LEU A 5 23.50 -1.81 11.76
CA LEU A 5 23.49 -0.35 11.58
C LEU A 5 23.86 0.09 10.16
N THR A 6 24.55 -0.76 9.38
CA THR A 6 24.80 -0.51 7.95
C THR A 6 23.58 -0.86 7.09
N ASP A 7 22.88 -1.96 7.38
CA ASP A 7 21.67 -2.35 6.63
C ASP A 7 20.57 -1.27 6.74
N ASP A 8 20.34 -0.73 7.94
CA ASP A 8 19.34 0.34 8.15
C ASP A 8 19.71 1.65 7.43
N ARG A 9 21.00 2.01 7.37
CA ARG A 9 21.47 3.21 6.66
C ARG A 9 21.35 3.04 5.15
N ASP A 10 21.74 1.90 4.62
CA ASP A 10 21.66 1.59 3.18
C ASP A 10 20.19 1.51 2.71
N GLN A 11 19.31 0.94 3.54
CA GLN A 11 17.87 0.92 3.29
C GLN A 11 17.28 2.33 3.27
N LYS A 12 17.65 3.19 4.22
CA LYS A 12 17.20 4.58 4.26
C LYS A 12 17.67 5.35 3.03
N GLU A 13 18.93 5.23 2.65
CA GLU A 13 19.46 5.91 1.45
C GLU A 13 18.78 5.43 0.18
N THR A 14 18.54 4.12 0.05
CA THR A 14 17.81 3.54 -1.09
C THR A 14 16.38 4.05 -1.13
N PHE A 15 15.72 4.13 0.02
CA PHE A 15 14.35 4.64 0.13
C PHE A 15 14.27 6.12 -0.27
N ASP A 16 15.15 6.96 0.28
CA ASP A 16 15.20 8.39 -0.02
C ASP A 16 15.51 8.65 -1.50
N ARG A 17 16.39 7.82 -2.11
CA ARG A 17 16.76 7.95 -3.52
C ARG A 17 15.65 7.55 -4.49
N TYR A 18 14.95 6.45 -4.22
CA TYR A 18 14.07 5.81 -5.21
C TYR A 18 12.58 5.92 -4.89
N VAL A 19 12.20 6.04 -3.61
CA VAL A 19 10.81 6.00 -3.17
C VAL A 19 10.25 7.39 -2.93
N VAL A 20 10.98 8.24 -2.20
CA VAL A 20 10.52 9.61 -1.86
C VAL A 20 10.16 10.44 -3.10
N PRO A 21 10.93 10.43 -4.20
CA PRO A 21 10.58 11.20 -5.40
C PRO A 21 9.27 10.76 -6.07
N GLU A 22 8.78 9.56 -5.81
CA GLU A 22 7.59 9.00 -6.44
C GLU A 22 6.30 9.30 -5.65
N ILE A 23 6.38 9.93 -4.47
CA ILE A 23 5.22 10.22 -3.60
C ILE A 23 4.14 11.01 -4.35
N GLU A 24 4.51 12.05 -5.10
CA GLU A 24 3.54 12.88 -5.79
C GLU A 24 2.79 12.11 -6.89
N VAL A 25 3.51 11.27 -7.64
CA VAL A 25 2.92 10.39 -8.67
C VAL A 25 1.96 9.40 -8.01
N LEU A 26 2.39 8.76 -6.93
CA LEU A 26 1.56 7.82 -6.17
C LEU A 26 0.30 8.50 -5.65
N TYR A 27 0.40 9.73 -5.15
CA TYR A 27 -0.76 10.48 -4.69
C TYR A 27 -1.74 10.79 -5.82
N ARG A 28 -1.26 11.24 -6.99
CA ARG A 28 -2.14 11.46 -8.16
C ARG A 28 -2.86 10.18 -8.60
N VAL A 29 -2.16 9.05 -8.59
CA VAL A 29 -2.78 7.75 -8.90
C VAL A 29 -3.77 7.34 -7.82
N ALA A 30 -3.43 7.49 -6.54
CA ALA A 30 -4.33 7.20 -5.43
C ALA A 30 -5.62 8.03 -5.52
N ARG A 31 -5.51 9.31 -5.88
CA ARG A 31 -6.65 10.22 -6.10
C ARG A 31 -7.57 9.79 -7.23
N SER A 32 -7.07 9.10 -8.26
CA SER A 32 -7.92 8.61 -9.36
C SER A 32 -8.61 7.27 -9.06
N ILE A 33 -8.11 6.50 -8.10
CA ILE A 33 -8.63 5.15 -7.77
C ILE A 33 -9.34 5.06 -6.41
N THR A 34 -9.43 6.18 -5.68
CA THR A 34 -10.12 6.28 -4.38
C THR A 34 -11.25 7.30 -4.43
N ARG A 35 -12.18 7.22 -3.48
CA ARG A 35 -13.39 8.06 -3.46
C ARG A 35 -13.19 9.39 -2.74
N THR A 36 -12.24 9.48 -1.83
CA THR A 36 -12.02 10.66 -0.97
C THR A 36 -10.53 11.00 -0.90
N THR A 37 -10.22 12.22 -0.49
CA THR A 37 -8.83 12.67 -0.28
C THR A 37 -8.16 11.87 0.82
N THR A 38 -8.85 11.67 1.93
CA THR A 38 -8.39 10.83 3.03
C THR A 38 -8.12 9.39 2.58
N ASP A 39 -8.99 8.79 1.77
CA ASP A 39 -8.75 7.44 1.26
C ASP A 39 -7.49 7.37 0.38
N ALA A 40 -7.18 8.44 -0.37
CA ALA A 40 -5.97 8.54 -1.17
C ALA A 40 -4.71 8.67 -0.31
N GLU A 41 -4.74 9.58 0.68
CA GLU A 41 -3.64 9.81 1.63
C GLU A 41 -3.30 8.53 2.39
N ASP A 42 -4.31 7.85 2.93
CA ASP A 42 -4.14 6.56 3.61
C ASP A 42 -3.54 5.50 2.69
N LEU A 43 -3.97 5.44 1.42
CA LEU A 43 -3.46 4.46 0.46
C LEU A 43 -1.99 4.73 0.12
N VAL A 44 -1.61 6.00 -0.04
CA VAL A 44 -0.20 6.38 -0.20
C VAL A 44 0.58 5.99 1.04
N GLN A 45 0.09 6.31 2.25
CA GLN A 45 0.78 5.99 3.48
C GLN A 45 1.00 4.48 3.67
N ASP A 46 -0.02 3.64 3.45
CA ASP A 46 0.14 2.17 3.50
C ASP A 46 1.13 1.67 2.44
N THR A 47 1.12 2.29 1.25
CA THR A 47 2.10 1.98 0.19
C THR A 47 3.53 2.28 0.64
N MET A 48 3.76 3.46 1.23
CA MET A 48 5.09 3.86 1.73
C MET A 48 5.59 2.95 2.85
N LEU A 49 4.71 2.59 3.80
CA LEU A 49 5.03 1.67 4.89
C LEU A 49 5.37 0.26 4.39
N ARG A 50 4.72 -0.21 3.33
CA ARG A 50 5.05 -1.49 2.69
C ARG A 50 6.34 -1.41 1.88
N ALA A 51 6.55 -0.31 1.17
CA ALA A 51 7.78 -0.06 0.43
C ALA A 51 8.99 -0.03 1.37
N TYR A 52 8.90 0.64 2.51
CA TYR A 52 9.97 0.71 3.51
C TYR A 52 10.36 -0.70 4.00
N ARG A 53 9.39 -1.53 4.35
CA ARG A 53 9.64 -2.93 4.76
C ARG A 53 10.20 -3.83 3.66
N ALA A 54 10.02 -3.46 2.39
CA ALA A 54 10.43 -4.24 1.23
C ALA A 54 11.70 -3.69 0.55
N ILE A 55 12.22 -2.53 0.99
CA ILE A 55 13.26 -1.80 0.27
C ILE A 55 14.59 -2.57 0.21
N GLY A 56 14.91 -3.37 1.24
CA GLY A 56 16.10 -4.22 1.25
C GLY A 56 16.09 -5.33 0.18
N ARG A 57 14.95 -5.57 -0.49
CA ARG A 57 14.83 -6.53 -1.62
C ARG A 57 14.62 -5.84 -2.96
N PHE A 58 14.61 -4.51 -2.99
CA PHE A 58 14.43 -3.76 -4.22
C PHE A 58 15.72 -3.78 -5.05
N ASP A 59 15.61 -4.07 -6.34
CA ASP A 59 16.77 -4.21 -7.24
C ASP A 59 17.27 -2.86 -7.81
N GLY A 60 16.70 -1.74 -7.37
CA GLY A 60 17.08 -0.40 -7.82
C GLY A 60 16.48 0.02 -9.16
N ARG A 61 15.64 -0.81 -9.81
CA ARG A 61 15.12 -0.54 -11.15
C ARG A 61 13.62 -0.29 -11.17
N HIS A 62 13.20 0.63 -12.03
CA HIS A 62 11.79 0.96 -12.26
C HIS A 62 10.98 1.24 -10.96
N PRO A 63 11.44 2.16 -10.10
CA PRO A 63 10.84 2.38 -8.78
C PRO A 63 9.33 2.67 -8.85
N ARG A 64 8.90 3.47 -9.83
CA ARG A 64 7.48 3.74 -10.07
C ARG A 64 6.66 2.47 -10.30
N ALA A 65 7.10 1.58 -11.19
CA ALA A 65 6.36 0.36 -11.50
C ALA A 65 6.29 -0.59 -10.29
N TRP A 66 7.39 -0.68 -9.54
CA TRP A 66 7.45 -1.44 -8.30
C TRP A 66 6.48 -0.87 -7.24
N LEU A 67 6.47 0.44 -7.03
CA LEU A 67 5.56 1.10 -6.08
C LEU A 67 4.09 1.00 -6.48
N LEU A 68 3.77 1.11 -7.78
CA LEU A 68 2.40 0.92 -8.28
C LEU A 68 1.91 -0.52 -8.06
N THR A 69 2.80 -1.51 -8.13
CA THR A 69 2.48 -2.89 -7.75
C THR A 69 2.10 -3.00 -6.28
N ILE A 70 2.90 -2.39 -5.39
CA ILE A 70 2.63 -2.36 -3.95
C ILE A 70 1.29 -1.67 -3.66
N MET A 71 1.07 -0.49 -4.26
CA MET A 71 -0.17 0.29 -4.09
C MET A 71 -1.39 -0.50 -4.57
N ARG A 72 -1.31 -1.17 -5.71
CA ARG A 72 -2.41 -2.01 -6.22
C ARG A 72 -2.77 -3.11 -5.22
N ASN A 73 -1.77 -3.78 -4.65
CA ASN A 73 -1.99 -4.82 -3.63
C ASN A 73 -2.60 -4.24 -2.35
N ALA A 74 -2.15 -3.07 -1.90
CA ALA A 74 -2.74 -2.35 -0.77
C ALA A 74 -4.22 -2.01 -1.04
N GLN A 75 -4.54 -1.48 -2.23
CA GLN A 75 -5.90 -1.09 -2.59
C GLN A 75 -6.85 -2.28 -2.70
N ILE A 76 -6.41 -3.41 -3.28
CA ILE A 76 -7.21 -4.65 -3.32
C ILE A 76 -7.58 -5.10 -1.90
N ASN A 77 -6.62 -5.04 -0.97
CA ASN A 77 -6.88 -5.39 0.43
C ASN A 77 -7.84 -4.40 1.11
N ARG A 78 -7.70 -3.09 0.85
CA ARG A 78 -8.62 -2.05 1.35
C ARG A 78 -10.06 -2.30 0.87
N VAL A 79 -10.24 -2.53 -0.43
CA VAL A 79 -11.56 -2.79 -1.03
C VAL A 79 -12.18 -4.07 -0.49
N ARG A 80 -11.39 -5.15 -0.32
CA ARG A 80 -11.87 -6.40 0.29
C ARG A 80 -12.35 -6.23 1.74
N ARG A 81 -11.70 -5.36 2.52
CA ARG A 81 -12.10 -5.06 3.91
C ARG A 81 -13.30 -4.13 4.01
N LYS A 82 -13.43 -3.16 3.09
CA LYS A 82 -14.57 -2.24 3.03
C LYS A 82 -15.85 -2.86 2.45
N ARG A 83 -15.78 -4.04 1.84
CA ARG A 83 -16.99 -4.77 1.43
C ARG A 83 -17.76 -5.18 2.69
N PRO A 84 -19.03 -4.73 2.86
CA PRO A 84 -19.87 -5.17 3.96
C PRO A 84 -19.93 -6.70 4.01
N GLU A 85 -19.90 -7.28 5.21
CA GLU A 85 -20.06 -8.74 5.40
C GLU A 85 -21.35 -9.26 4.74
N LEU A 86 -22.36 -8.38 4.63
CA LEU A 86 -23.64 -8.60 3.95
C LEU A 86 -23.52 -9.08 2.49
N MET A 87 -22.39 -8.79 1.84
CA MET A 87 -22.13 -9.15 0.43
C MET A 87 -21.13 -10.31 0.29
N ARG A 88 -20.61 -10.84 1.42
CA ARG A 88 -19.71 -12.00 1.45
C ARG A 88 -20.46 -13.32 1.59
N ASP A 89 -21.61 -13.28 2.27
CA ASP A 89 -22.52 -14.41 2.44
C ASP A 89 -23.96 -13.90 2.60
N PRO A 90 -24.78 -13.93 1.53
CA PRO A 90 -26.18 -13.52 1.59
C PRO A 90 -27.00 -14.35 2.59
N ASP A 91 -26.66 -15.63 2.80
CA ASP A 91 -27.43 -16.55 3.64
C ASP A 91 -27.19 -16.26 5.13
N ALA A 92 -25.95 -15.99 5.54
CA ALA A 92 -25.63 -15.60 6.92
C ALA A 92 -26.25 -14.24 7.33
N THR A 93 -26.59 -13.41 6.36
CA THR A 93 -27.21 -12.09 6.57
C THR A 93 -28.70 -12.21 6.89
N MET A 94 -29.42 -13.07 6.16
CA MET A 94 -30.85 -13.29 6.38
C MET A 94 -31.13 -13.86 7.79
N ALA A 95 -30.22 -14.70 8.30
CA ALA A 95 -30.34 -15.28 9.64
C ALA A 95 -30.26 -14.25 10.80
N ARG A 96 -29.63 -13.07 10.58
CA ARG A 96 -29.45 -12.03 11.62
C ARG A 96 -30.57 -11.00 11.67
N ILE A 97 -31.38 -10.89 10.62
CA ILE A 97 -32.52 -9.95 10.55
C ILE A 97 -33.81 -10.65 11.02
N ALA A 98 -33.82 -11.99 11.02
CA ALA A 98 -34.96 -12.81 11.42
C ALA A 98 -35.00 -13.16 12.93
N SER A 99 -34.16 -12.54 13.77
CA SER A 99 -34.12 -12.71 15.23
C SER A 99 -34.41 -11.40 15.94
#